data_AF-A0AAN7SWM5-F1
#
_entry.id   AF-A0AAN7SWM5-F1
#
_cell.length_a   1.000
_cell.length_b   1.000
_cell.length_c   1.000
_cell.angle_alpha   90.00
_cell.angle_beta   90.00
_cell.angle_gamma   90.00
#
_symmetry.space_group_name_H-M   'P 1'
#
loop_
_entity.id
_entity.type
_entity.pdbx_description
1 polymer ?
#
loop_
_entity_poly.entity_id
_entity_poly.type
_entity_poly.pdbx_seq_one_letter_code
_entity_poly.pdbx_strand_id
1 'polypeptide(L)'
;MFVNYTAIDILNQFPAQAESFLASIRSAEVGKIPAHPLDRLNDLFFLNISEHFTLTLRPEANRDLLISNALPYITAHGNRRLNEIYEAAHIFAAPQNGAISSQYIPFYADTLLESFPSSLTPRQFKLAVKSLMQVAAPRASVAASLPQLQEIVLDVLRSRLPYAQETPLPLPNSSLAESDPTLSEKCVLLLAIIDNLSFLPVQILEEWLTVAAESLQSLKDMTQRSECQKRFWELLSGGEMDLERAAVCVAWWTNCGGRELVLYGDELLDPHSQMSGALQIESKM
;
A
#
# COMPACT_ATOMS: atom_id res chain seq x y z
N MET A 1 -3.19 20.16 22.22
CA MET A 1 -3.77 19.03 21.48
C MET A 1 -5.29 18.97 21.63
N PHE A 2 -5.84 18.84 22.85
CA PHE A 2 -7.30 18.82 23.10
C PHE A 2 -8.06 19.97 22.43
N VAL A 3 -7.65 21.22 22.67
CA VAL A 3 -8.31 22.41 22.11
C VAL A 3 -8.39 22.39 20.58
N ASN A 4 -7.35 21.88 19.92
CA ASN A 4 -7.31 21.84 18.45
C ASN A 4 -8.31 20.82 17.89
N TYR A 5 -8.33 19.61 18.45
CA TYR A 5 -9.30 18.59 18.03
C TYR A 5 -10.73 18.98 18.38
N THR A 6 -10.97 19.59 19.54
CA THR A 6 -12.30 20.12 19.88
C THR A 6 -12.74 21.21 18.89
N ALA A 7 -11.83 22.10 18.46
CA ALA A 7 -12.16 23.09 17.44
C ALA A 7 -12.49 22.45 16.08
N ILE A 8 -11.72 21.44 15.66
CA ILE A 8 -11.98 20.65 14.45
C ILE A 8 -13.35 19.95 14.53
N ASP A 9 -13.64 19.30 15.66
CA ASP A 9 -14.91 18.59 15.89
C ASP A 9 -16.11 19.54 15.84
N ILE A 10 -15.96 20.75 16.39
CA ILE A 10 -16.99 21.79 16.30
C ILE A 10 -17.16 22.24 14.86
N LEU A 11 -16.07 22.55 14.15
CA LEU A 11 -16.11 23.00 12.75
C LEU A 11 -16.70 21.93 11.81
N ASN A 12 -16.47 20.65 12.09
CA ASN A 12 -17.04 19.55 11.32
C ASN A 12 -18.58 19.49 11.37
N GLN A 13 -19.21 20.12 12.36
CA GLN A 13 -20.68 20.24 12.43
C GLN A 13 -21.21 21.34 11.49
N PHE A 14 -20.34 22.16 10.90
CA PHE A 14 -20.67 23.36 10.13
C PHE A 14 -19.93 23.37 8.77
N PRO A 15 -20.40 22.61 7.76
CA PRO A 15 -19.68 22.42 6.50
C PRO A 15 -19.31 23.71 5.75
N ALA A 16 -20.21 24.69 5.69
CA ALA A 16 -19.95 25.96 4.99
C ALA A 16 -18.85 26.78 5.68
N GLN A 17 -18.80 26.74 7.01
CA GLN A 17 -17.81 27.42 7.82
C GLN A 17 -16.46 26.70 7.74
N ALA A 18 -16.45 25.37 7.72
CA ALA A 18 -15.25 24.57 7.48
C ALA A 18 -14.64 24.88 6.10
N GLU A 19 -15.45 24.92 5.04
CA GLU A 19 -15.00 25.32 3.70
C GLU A 19 -14.41 26.74 3.68
N SER A 20 -15.11 27.70 4.28
CA SER A 20 -14.63 29.08 4.36
C SER A 20 -13.32 29.19 5.14
N PHE A 21 -13.17 28.41 6.21
CA PHE A 21 -11.95 28.36 6.99
C PHE A 21 -10.79 27.79 6.17
N LEU A 22 -10.96 26.64 5.53
CA LEU A 22 -9.93 26.05 4.66
C LEU A 22 -9.55 26.98 3.50
N ALA A 23 -10.53 27.66 2.90
CA ALA A 23 -10.26 28.65 1.87
C ALA A 23 -9.45 29.85 2.40
N SER A 24 -9.54 30.18 3.68
CA SER A 24 -8.79 31.28 4.31
C SER A 24 -7.33 30.92 4.61
N ILE A 25 -7.04 29.63 4.82
CA ILE A 25 -5.70 29.14 5.15
C ILE A 25 -4.97 28.47 3.98
N ARG A 26 -5.60 28.43 2.78
CA ARG A 26 -5.01 27.86 1.57
C ARG A 26 -3.71 28.56 1.16
N SER A 27 -2.89 27.87 0.36
CA SER A 27 -1.67 28.45 -0.21
C SER A 27 -1.96 29.73 -0.99
N ALA A 28 -1.06 30.71 -0.89
CA ALA A 28 -1.09 31.91 -1.72
C ALA A 28 -0.77 31.60 -3.20
N GLU A 29 0.02 30.55 -3.46
CA GLU A 29 0.49 30.15 -4.80
C GLU A 29 -0.10 28.80 -5.21
N VAL A 30 -1.42 28.73 -5.42
CA VAL A 30 -2.10 27.49 -5.82
C VAL A 30 -1.46 26.87 -7.06
N GLY A 31 -1.15 25.57 -7.00
CA GLY A 31 -0.56 24.82 -8.10
C GLY A 31 0.96 24.96 -8.25
N LYS A 32 1.63 25.68 -7.35
CA LYS A 32 3.11 25.76 -7.30
C LYS A 32 3.60 25.56 -5.87
N ILE A 33 4.84 25.09 -5.74
CA ILE A 33 5.50 25.01 -4.44
C ILE A 33 6.11 26.37 -4.11
N PRO A 34 5.71 27.04 -3.02
CA PRO A 34 6.26 28.33 -2.66
C PRO A 34 7.77 28.28 -2.42
N ALA A 35 8.49 29.29 -2.89
CA ALA A 35 9.93 29.39 -2.68
C ALA A 35 10.27 29.59 -1.19
N HIS A 36 9.44 30.32 -0.45
CA HIS A 36 9.72 30.68 0.93
C HIS A 36 9.30 29.56 1.92
N PRO A 37 10.14 29.21 2.92
CA PRO A 37 9.83 28.13 3.87
C PRO A 37 8.59 28.37 4.74
N LEU A 38 8.26 29.62 5.09
CA LEU A 38 7.06 29.92 5.89
C LEU A 38 5.77 29.64 5.12
N ASP A 39 5.76 29.92 3.81
CA ASP A 39 4.60 29.65 2.97
C ASP A 39 4.42 28.13 2.80
N ARG A 40 5.54 27.40 2.67
CA ARG A 40 5.53 25.93 2.70
C ARG A 40 5.05 25.34 4.04
N LEU A 41 5.35 26.00 5.16
CA LEU A 41 4.83 25.61 6.48
C LEU A 41 3.31 25.86 6.56
N ASN A 42 2.81 26.93 5.95
CA ASN A 42 1.38 27.16 5.83
C ASN A 42 0.71 26.07 4.98
N ASP A 43 1.36 25.63 3.90
CA ASP A 43 0.85 24.54 3.05
C ASP A 43 0.84 23.21 3.80
N LEU A 44 1.86 22.92 4.62
CA LEU A 44 1.86 21.77 5.53
C LEU A 44 0.71 21.82 6.52
N PHE A 45 0.50 22.99 7.14
CA PHE A 45 -0.60 23.21 8.08
C PHE A 45 -1.95 23.01 7.40
N PHE A 46 -2.13 23.58 6.20
CA PHE A 46 -3.32 23.42 5.39
C PHE A 46 -3.62 21.96 5.07
N LEU A 47 -2.65 21.21 4.54
CA LEU A 47 -2.83 19.81 4.14
C LEU A 47 -3.18 18.92 5.34
N ASN A 48 -2.46 19.08 6.46
CA ASN A 48 -2.73 18.31 7.69
C ASN A 48 -4.11 18.61 8.27
N ILE A 49 -4.51 19.88 8.32
CA ILE A 49 -5.83 20.26 8.85
C ILE A 49 -6.95 19.77 7.93
N SER A 50 -6.73 19.86 6.62
CA SER A 50 -7.70 19.43 5.61
C SER A 50 -8.06 17.95 5.71
N GLU A 51 -7.15 17.10 6.19
CA GLU A 51 -7.38 15.66 6.36
C GLU A 51 -8.63 15.39 7.21
N HIS A 52 -8.83 16.20 8.24
CA HIS A 52 -9.94 16.09 9.18
C HIS A 52 -11.30 16.54 8.61
N PHE A 53 -11.31 17.17 7.43
CA PHE A 53 -12.52 17.72 6.80
C PHE A 53 -12.92 17.00 5.51
N THR A 54 -12.13 16.04 5.03
CA THR A 54 -12.38 15.30 3.76
C THR A 54 -13.80 14.75 3.62
N LEU A 55 -14.43 14.34 4.73
CA LEU A 55 -15.81 13.82 4.78
C LEU A 55 -16.89 14.90 4.87
N THR A 56 -16.54 16.10 5.32
CA THR A 56 -17.48 17.19 5.63
C THR A 56 -17.64 18.16 4.46
N LEU A 57 -16.57 18.33 3.67
CA LEU A 57 -16.53 19.26 2.55
C LEU A 57 -17.32 18.74 1.35
N ARG A 58 -17.84 19.67 0.54
CA ARG A 58 -18.43 19.30 -0.75
C ARG A 58 -17.36 18.74 -1.70
N PRO A 59 -17.69 17.77 -2.57
CA PRO A 59 -16.74 17.19 -3.52
C PRO A 59 -16.05 18.24 -4.41
N GLU A 60 -16.77 19.27 -4.83
CA GLU A 60 -16.23 20.39 -5.61
C GLU A 60 -15.16 21.17 -4.83
N ALA A 61 -15.41 21.45 -3.55
CA ALA A 61 -14.47 22.12 -2.68
C ALA A 61 -13.24 21.24 -2.38
N ASN A 62 -13.43 19.93 -2.18
CA ASN A 62 -12.32 18.98 -2.06
C ASN A 62 -11.42 19.00 -3.29
N ARG A 63 -12.00 18.99 -4.50
CA ARG A 63 -11.22 19.11 -5.74
C ARG A 63 -10.45 20.42 -5.81
N ASP A 64 -11.16 21.53 -5.66
CA ASP A 64 -10.61 22.85 -5.97
C ASP A 64 -9.62 23.33 -4.90
N LEU A 65 -9.78 22.89 -3.65
CA LEU A 65 -8.89 23.24 -2.53
C LEU A 65 -7.83 22.19 -2.25
N LEU A 66 -8.15 20.89 -2.21
CA LEU A 66 -7.16 19.88 -1.79
C LEU A 66 -6.26 19.46 -2.93
N ILE A 67 -6.83 19.12 -4.08
CA ILE A 67 -6.06 18.53 -5.17
C ILE A 67 -5.12 19.55 -5.80
N SER A 68 -5.60 20.78 -5.98
CA SER A 68 -4.79 21.88 -6.54
C SER A 68 -3.58 22.24 -5.67
N ASN A 69 -3.66 22.04 -4.35
CA ASN A 69 -2.58 22.31 -3.40
C ASN A 69 -1.70 21.07 -3.14
N ALA A 70 -2.25 19.85 -3.20
CA ALA A 70 -1.49 18.61 -2.96
C ALA A 70 -0.66 18.18 -4.17
N LEU A 71 -1.19 18.34 -5.40
CA LEU A 71 -0.58 17.82 -6.62
C LEU A 71 0.87 18.29 -6.86
N PRO A 72 1.24 19.58 -6.66
CA PRO A 72 2.62 20.03 -6.82
C PRO A 72 3.60 19.28 -5.92
N TYR A 73 3.22 19.00 -4.68
CA TYR A 73 4.07 18.27 -3.73
C TYR A 73 4.21 16.81 -4.08
N ILE A 74 3.14 16.17 -4.56
CA ILE A 74 3.20 14.79 -5.08
C ILE A 74 4.18 14.74 -6.26
N THR A 75 4.07 15.67 -7.21
CA THR A 75 4.95 15.70 -8.40
C THR A 75 6.42 16.02 -8.09
N ALA A 76 6.70 16.67 -6.96
CA ALA A 76 8.06 17.06 -6.56
C ALA A 76 8.77 16.03 -5.66
N HIS A 77 8.39 14.75 -5.81
CA HIS A 77 8.98 13.62 -5.07
C HIS A 77 10.52 13.61 -5.14
N GLY A 78 11.17 13.10 -4.10
CA GLY A 78 12.64 13.01 -4.01
C GLY A 78 13.35 14.19 -3.34
N ASN A 79 12.67 15.31 -3.09
CA ASN A 79 13.26 16.40 -2.30
C ASN A 79 13.06 16.17 -0.79
N ARG A 80 14.10 15.69 -0.10
CA ARG A 80 14.08 15.43 1.35
C ARG A 80 13.58 16.59 2.22
N ARG A 81 13.72 17.84 1.76
CA ARG A 81 13.26 19.03 2.50
C ARG A 81 11.74 19.23 2.45
N LEU A 82 11.06 18.52 1.55
CA LEU A 82 9.62 18.60 1.36
C LEU A 82 8.91 17.34 1.83
N ASN A 83 9.62 16.38 2.44
CA ASN A 83 9.05 15.09 2.84
C ASN A 83 7.80 15.25 3.71
N GLU A 84 7.81 16.11 4.73
CA GLU A 84 6.64 16.29 5.60
C GLU A 84 5.41 16.78 4.82
N ILE A 85 5.61 17.65 3.83
CA ILE A 85 4.52 18.19 2.99
C ILE A 85 4.09 17.16 1.95
N TYR A 86 5.04 16.41 1.41
CA TYR A 86 4.77 15.28 0.53
C TYR A 86 3.89 14.25 1.23
N GLU A 87 4.21 13.85 2.47
CA GLU A 87 3.39 12.95 3.27
C GLU A 87 1.98 13.51 3.51
N ALA A 88 1.87 14.79 3.92
CA ALA A 88 0.57 15.42 4.11
C ALA A 88 -0.25 15.48 2.82
N ALA A 89 0.40 15.60 1.65
CA ALA A 89 -0.26 15.61 0.34
C ALA A 89 -0.88 14.26 -0.05
N HIS A 90 -0.51 13.14 0.61
CA HIS A 90 -1.16 11.84 0.40
C HIS A 90 -2.63 11.79 0.86
N ILE A 91 -3.14 12.83 1.52
CA ILE A 91 -4.60 13.09 1.68
C ILE A 91 -5.36 12.97 0.34
N PHE A 92 -4.70 13.24 -0.79
CA PHE A 92 -5.23 13.04 -2.13
C PHE A 92 -5.75 11.61 -2.37
N ALA A 93 -5.07 10.61 -1.80
CA ALA A 93 -5.42 9.20 -1.95
C ALA A 93 -6.49 8.71 -0.95
N ALA A 94 -7.09 9.63 -0.19
CA ALA A 94 -8.18 9.30 0.73
C ALA A 94 -9.38 8.70 -0.04
N PRO A 95 -10.02 7.62 0.45
CA PRO A 95 -11.10 6.93 -0.27
C PRO A 95 -12.26 7.84 -0.67
N GLN A 96 -12.54 8.89 0.10
CA GLN A 96 -13.62 9.82 -0.18
C GLN A 96 -13.36 10.67 -1.44
N ASN A 97 -12.09 10.87 -1.79
CA ASN A 97 -11.70 11.60 -2.98
C ASN A 97 -11.72 10.71 -4.24
N GLY A 98 -12.02 9.41 -4.13
CA GLY A 98 -11.87 8.43 -5.21
C GLY A 98 -12.42 8.87 -6.57
N ALA A 99 -13.64 9.43 -6.63
CA ALA A 99 -14.23 9.90 -7.88
C ALA A 99 -13.39 10.99 -8.58
N ILE A 100 -12.78 11.89 -7.80
CA ILE A 100 -11.98 13.00 -8.30
C ILE A 100 -10.52 12.55 -8.52
N SER A 101 -10.01 11.72 -7.61
CA SER A 101 -8.67 11.14 -7.70
C SER A 101 -8.52 10.22 -8.91
N SER A 102 -9.61 9.61 -9.40
CA SER A 102 -9.63 8.73 -10.57
C SER A 102 -8.90 9.27 -11.81
N GLN A 103 -8.94 10.59 -12.03
CA GLN A 103 -8.28 11.24 -13.17
C GLN A 103 -6.75 11.31 -13.04
N TYR A 104 -6.24 11.31 -11.80
CA TYR A 104 -4.81 11.43 -11.51
C TYR A 104 -4.21 10.15 -10.92
N ILE A 105 -5.02 9.11 -10.71
CA ILE A 105 -4.58 7.83 -10.15
C ILE A 105 -3.42 7.21 -10.93
N PRO A 106 -3.44 7.10 -12.27
CA PRO A 106 -2.31 6.52 -13.00
C PRO A 106 -1.00 7.26 -12.72
N PHE A 107 -1.05 8.59 -12.76
CA PHE A 107 0.10 9.44 -12.45
C PHE A 107 0.58 9.31 -11.00
N TYR A 108 -0.36 9.23 -10.05
CA TYR A 108 -0.06 9.03 -8.64
C TYR A 108 0.56 7.64 -8.38
N ALA A 109 0.09 6.60 -9.06
CA ALA A 109 0.66 5.25 -8.96
C ALA A 109 2.13 5.22 -9.41
N ASP A 110 2.43 5.83 -10.54
CA ASP A 110 3.82 5.94 -11.05
C ASP A 110 4.70 6.70 -10.05
N THR A 111 4.22 7.86 -9.59
CA THR A 111 4.93 8.70 -8.61
C THR A 111 5.19 7.97 -7.29
N LEU A 112 4.19 7.25 -6.77
CA LEU A 112 4.28 6.48 -5.54
C LEU A 112 5.36 5.40 -5.67
N LEU A 113 5.38 4.69 -6.80
CA LEU A 113 6.36 3.64 -7.06
C LEU A 113 7.77 4.22 -7.23
N GLU A 114 7.93 5.36 -7.90
CA GLU A 114 9.22 6.05 -8.02
C GLU A 114 9.74 6.61 -6.69
N SER A 115 8.84 6.98 -5.78
CA SER A 115 9.20 7.57 -4.49
C SER A 115 9.77 6.57 -3.47
N PHE A 116 9.51 5.27 -3.64
CA PHE A 116 10.10 4.21 -2.81
C PHE A 116 11.30 3.57 -3.53
N PRO A 117 12.44 3.33 -2.82
CA PRO A 117 12.66 3.43 -1.37
C PRO A 117 13.26 4.75 -0.86
N SER A 118 13.34 5.79 -1.70
CA SER A 118 14.14 7.00 -1.39
C SER A 118 13.45 8.01 -0.46
N SER A 119 12.14 8.16 -0.58
CA SER A 119 11.34 9.21 0.07
C SER A 119 10.33 8.62 1.06
N LEU A 120 9.79 7.44 0.76
CA LEU A 120 8.82 6.73 1.60
C LEU A 120 9.47 5.68 2.50
N THR A 121 9.01 5.59 3.75
CA THR A 121 9.30 4.44 4.60
C THR A 121 8.53 3.21 4.12
N PRO A 122 9.00 1.98 4.45
CA PRO A 122 8.27 0.76 4.15
C PRO A 122 6.80 0.76 4.60
N ARG A 123 6.53 1.31 5.79
CA ARG A 123 5.17 1.40 6.33
C ARG A 123 4.29 2.34 5.50
N GLN A 124 4.81 3.53 5.18
CA GLN A 124 4.08 4.52 4.36
C GLN A 124 3.82 3.98 2.96
N PHE A 125 4.82 3.34 2.34
CA PHE A 125 4.68 2.73 1.03
C PHE A 125 3.56 1.68 1.01
N LYS A 126 3.59 0.71 1.94
CA LYS A 126 2.53 -0.32 2.03
C LYS A 126 1.16 0.28 2.27
N LEU A 127 1.05 1.30 3.14
CA LEU A 127 -0.20 1.99 3.40
C LEU A 127 -0.71 2.73 2.15
N ALA A 128 0.16 3.40 1.41
CA ALA A 128 -0.19 4.16 0.22
C ALA A 128 -0.62 3.23 -0.95
N VAL A 129 0.08 2.11 -1.17
CA VAL A 129 -0.36 1.06 -2.11
C VAL A 129 -1.73 0.52 -1.68
N LYS A 130 -1.94 0.27 -0.39
CA LYS A 130 -3.23 -0.21 0.13
C LYS A 130 -4.37 0.78 -0.13
N SER A 131 -4.15 2.07 0.10
CA SER A 131 -5.13 3.11 -0.20
C SER A 131 -5.47 3.14 -1.69
N LEU A 132 -4.46 3.01 -2.57
CA LEU A 132 -4.66 2.96 -4.02
C LEU A 132 -5.52 1.74 -4.43
N MET A 133 -5.22 0.56 -3.87
CA MET A 133 -5.97 -0.67 -4.14
C MET A 133 -7.42 -0.60 -3.65
N GLN A 134 -7.68 0.09 -2.54
CA GLN A 134 -9.03 0.33 -2.01
C GLN A 134 -9.83 1.29 -2.89
N VAL A 135 -9.21 2.37 -3.38
CA VAL A 135 -9.87 3.29 -4.31
C VAL A 135 -10.22 2.58 -5.62
N ALA A 136 -9.42 1.62 -6.04
CA ALA A 136 -9.63 0.80 -7.21
C ALA A 136 -10.53 -0.43 -6.99
N ALA A 137 -11.02 -0.66 -5.77
CA ALA A 137 -11.77 -1.86 -5.43
C ALA A 137 -13.11 -1.95 -6.16
N PRO A 138 -13.64 -3.15 -6.47
CA PRO A 138 -14.85 -3.33 -7.28
C PRO A 138 -16.11 -2.58 -6.80
N ARG A 139 -16.16 -2.19 -5.51
CA ARG A 139 -17.28 -1.43 -4.91
C ARG A 139 -17.10 0.09 -4.98
N ALA A 140 -15.95 0.58 -5.44
CA ALA A 140 -15.67 1.99 -5.58
C ALA A 140 -16.16 2.52 -6.94
N SER A 141 -16.57 3.78 -6.98
CA SER A 141 -17.00 4.45 -8.22
C SER A 141 -15.91 4.48 -9.31
N VAL A 142 -14.65 4.37 -8.91
CA VAL A 142 -13.48 4.37 -9.79
C VAL A 142 -13.32 3.06 -10.56
N ALA A 143 -13.77 1.93 -10.00
CA ALA A 143 -13.63 0.63 -10.65
C ALA A 143 -14.38 0.56 -11.99
N ALA A 144 -15.44 1.36 -12.17
CA ALA A 144 -16.13 1.48 -13.45
C ALA A 144 -15.28 2.21 -14.52
N SER A 145 -14.46 3.17 -14.10
CA SER A 145 -13.62 3.97 -15.02
C SER A 145 -12.29 3.29 -15.33
N LEU A 146 -11.72 2.56 -14.36
CA LEU A 146 -10.40 1.92 -14.46
C LEU A 146 -10.46 0.48 -13.92
N PRO A 147 -11.14 -0.45 -14.61
CA PRO A 147 -11.39 -1.81 -14.11
C PRO A 147 -10.13 -2.66 -13.91
N GLN A 148 -9.06 -2.37 -14.67
CA GLN A 148 -7.79 -3.11 -14.65
C GLN A 148 -6.74 -2.49 -13.72
N LEU A 149 -7.06 -1.41 -13.03
CA LEU A 149 -6.07 -0.65 -12.26
C LEU A 149 -5.40 -1.49 -11.16
N GLN A 150 -6.18 -2.33 -10.46
CA GLN A 150 -5.65 -3.18 -9.39
C GLN A 150 -4.60 -4.17 -9.91
N GLU A 151 -4.89 -4.79 -11.05
CA GLU A 151 -3.99 -5.72 -11.72
C GLU A 151 -2.73 -5.00 -12.22
N ILE A 152 -2.89 -3.84 -12.88
CA ILE A 152 -1.76 -3.03 -13.36
C ILE A 152 -0.85 -2.63 -12.18
N VAL A 153 -1.40 -2.16 -11.06
CA VAL A 153 -0.59 -1.78 -9.89
C VAL A 153 0.21 -2.97 -9.36
N LEU A 154 -0.40 -4.14 -9.23
CA LEU A 154 0.30 -5.34 -8.80
C LEU A 154 1.33 -5.81 -9.84
N ASP A 155 1.05 -5.70 -11.14
CA ASP A 155 1.99 -6.04 -12.21
C ASP A 155 3.22 -5.12 -12.21
N VAL A 156 3.03 -3.82 -11.99
CA VAL A 156 4.16 -2.91 -11.87
C VAL A 156 4.99 -3.24 -10.62
N LEU A 157 4.35 -3.55 -9.48
CA LEU A 157 5.06 -4.02 -8.28
C LEU A 157 5.85 -5.32 -8.55
N ARG A 158 5.22 -6.29 -9.22
CA ARG A 158 5.83 -7.57 -9.59
C ARG A 158 7.01 -7.36 -10.53
N SER A 159 6.87 -6.54 -11.57
CA SER A 159 7.94 -6.27 -12.54
C SER A 159 9.19 -5.63 -11.92
N ARG A 160 9.04 -4.98 -10.77
CA ARG A 160 10.14 -4.38 -10.00
C ARG A 160 10.86 -5.35 -9.07
N LEU A 161 10.21 -6.43 -8.61
CA LEU A 161 10.81 -7.41 -7.70
C LEU A 161 12.17 -7.97 -8.16
N PRO A 162 12.40 -8.30 -9.45
CA PRO A 162 13.69 -8.83 -9.91
C PRO A 162 14.85 -7.84 -9.80
N TYR A 163 14.54 -6.54 -9.83
CA TYR A 163 15.53 -5.45 -9.81
C TYR A 163 15.68 -4.79 -8.43
N ALA A 164 14.77 -5.10 -7.50
CA ALA A 164 14.76 -4.54 -6.15
C ALA A 164 15.93 -5.02 -5.31
N GLN A 165 16.43 -4.15 -4.43
CA GLN A 165 17.56 -4.47 -3.58
C GLN A 165 17.16 -5.44 -2.45
N GLU A 166 17.96 -6.48 -2.24
CA GLU A 166 17.82 -7.41 -1.11
C GLU A 166 18.60 -6.94 0.13
N THR A 167 19.35 -5.83 0.03
CA THR A 167 20.03 -5.22 1.17
C THR A 167 19.01 -4.57 2.11
N PRO A 168 19.18 -4.68 3.44
CA PRO A 168 18.28 -4.06 4.40
C PRO A 168 18.21 -2.54 4.20
N LEU A 169 17.00 -1.99 4.20
CA LEU A 169 16.80 -0.55 4.08
C LEU A 169 17.32 0.17 5.33
N PRO A 170 17.91 1.36 5.19
CA PRO A 170 18.36 2.14 6.34
C PRO A 170 17.17 2.49 7.23
N LEU A 171 17.29 2.24 8.53
CA LEU A 171 16.29 2.62 9.52
C LEU A 171 16.12 4.16 9.49
N PRO A 172 14.88 4.68 9.49
CA PRO A 172 14.66 6.10 9.66
C PRO A 172 15.28 6.54 11.00
N ASN A 173 15.97 7.68 11.04
CA ASN A 173 16.62 8.24 12.24
C ASN A 173 15.63 8.70 13.34
N SER A 174 14.48 8.06 13.50
CA SER A 174 13.51 8.33 14.56
C SER A 174 13.64 7.27 15.66
N SER A 175 14.24 7.68 16.77
CA SER A 175 14.51 6.94 18.01
C SER A 175 13.24 6.52 18.81
N LEU A 176 12.14 6.18 18.14
CA LEU A 176 10.87 5.77 18.77
C LEU A 176 10.23 4.51 18.18
N ALA A 177 10.86 3.86 17.18
CA ALA A 177 10.39 2.57 16.66
C ALA A 177 11.36 1.46 17.11
N GLU A 178 11.22 1.01 18.36
CA GLU A 178 11.78 -0.27 18.77
C GLU A 178 11.11 -1.38 17.92
N SER A 179 11.92 -2.26 17.33
CA SER A 179 11.52 -3.56 16.76
C SER A 179 10.88 -3.62 15.36
N ASP A 180 11.13 -2.70 14.44
CA ASP A 180 10.90 -3.06 13.03
C ASP A 180 12.11 -3.83 12.48
N PRO A 181 11.92 -5.07 11.98
CA PRO A 181 13.00 -5.76 11.29
C PRO A 181 13.45 -4.90 10.11
N THR A 182 14.76 -4.84 9.88
CA THR A 182 15.33 -4.15 8.73
C THR A 182 14.95 -4.90 7.46
N LEU A 183 13.78 -4.58 6.89
CA LEU A 183 13.29 -5.21 5.67
C LEU A 183 14.06 -4.69 4.46
N SER A 184 14.31 -5.57 3.49
CA SER A 184 14.83 -5.15 2.18
C SER A 184 13.73 -4.53 1.32
N GLU A 185 14.12 -3.78 0.28
CA GLU A 185 13.19 -3.24 -0.71
C GLU A 185 12.33 -4.35 -1.33
N LYS A 186 12.97 -5.46 -1.72
CA LYS A 186 12.29 -6.62 -2.33
C LYS A 186 11.26 -7.25 -1.40
N CYS A 187 11.58 -7.38 -0.11
CA CYS A 187 10.64 -7.89 0.90
C CYS A 187 9.45 -6.95 1.09
N VAL A 188 9.69 -5.64 1.12
CA VAL A 188 8.60 -4.65 1.26
C VAL A 188 7.66 -4.67 0.05
N LEU A 189 8.19 -4.78 -1.17
CA LEU A 189 7.37 -4.91 -2.37
C LEU A 189 6.52 -6.20 -2.34
N LEU A 190 7.11 -7.31 -1.92
CA LEU A 190 6.37 -8.58 -1.81
C LEU A 190 5.28 -8.50 -0.74
N LEU A 191 5.58 -7.94 0.44
CA LEU A 191 4.59 -7.71 1.48
C LEU A 191 3.47 -6.77 1.00
N ALA A 192 3.79 -5.75 0.20
CA ALA A 192 2.78 -4.89 -0.41
C ALA A 192 1.87 -5.66 -1.37
N ILE A 193 2.40 -6.61 -2.14
CA ILE A 193 1.56 -7.49 -2.99
C ILE A 193 0.65 -8.36 -2.11
N ILE A 194 1.22 -9.05 -1.12
CA ILE A 194 0.47 -9.95 -0.20
C ILE A 194 -0.64 -9.18 0.53
N ASP A 195 -0.32 -8.01 1.10
CA ASP A 195 -1.26 -7.17 1.85
C ASP A 195 -2.48 -6.72 1.03
N ASN A 196 -2.40 -6.80 -0.30
CA ASN A 196 -3.42 -6.29 -1.21
C ASN A 196 -4.19 -7.36 -2.00
N LEU A 197 -3.86 -8.65 -1.83
CA LEU A 197 -4.57 -9.75 -2.50
C LEU A 197 -6.07 -9.79 -2.16
N SER A 198 -6.46 -9.36 -0.96
CA SER A 198 -7.87 -9.32 -0.53
C SER A 198 -8.72 -8.29 -1.29
N PHE A 199 -8.09 -7.30 -1.95
CA PHE A 199 -8.81 -6.30 -2.74
C PHE A 199 -9.05 -6.74 -4.19
N LEU A 200 -8.41 -7.81 -4.65
CA LEU A 200 -8.50 -8.26 -6.03
C LEU A 200 -9.89 -8.82 -6.39
N PRO A 201 -10.30 -8.71 -7.67
CA PRO A 201 -11.41 -9.48 -8.20
C PRO A 201 -11.14 -10.99 -8.05
N VAL A 202 -12.18 -11.75 -7.72
CA VAL A 202 -12.08 -13.20 -7.46
C VAL A 202 -11.50 -13.94 -8.67
N GLN A 203 -11.78 -13.46 -9.88
CA GLN A 203 -11.39 -14.08 -11.15
C GLN A 203 -9.87 -14.16 -11.34
N ILE A 204 -9.12 -13.22 -10.77
CA ILE A 204 -7.66 -13.17 -10.91
C ILE A 204 -6.94 -13.54 -9.61
N LEU A 205 -7.68 -13.76 -8.51
CA LEU A 205 -7.10 -14.02 -7.20
C LEU A 205 -6.23 -15.29 -7.18
N GLU A 206 -6.69 -16.38 -7.80
CA GLU A 206 -5.95 -17.65 -7.81
C GLU A 206 -4.59 -17.54 -8.51
N GLU A 207 -4.55 -16.83 -9.63
CA GLU A 207 -3.32 -16.53 -10.36
C GLU A 207 -2.37 -15.70 -9.49
N TRP A 208 -2.89 -14.62 -8.88
CA TRP A 208 -2.09 -13.74 -8.05
C TRP A 208 -1.61 -14.39 -6.74
N LEU A 209 -2.36 -15.33 -6.17
CA LEU A 209 -1.90 -16.17 -5.05
C LEU A 209 -0.66 -16.99 -5.46
N THR A 210 -0.70 -17.58 -6.65
CA THR A 210 0.41 -18.37 -7.20
C THR A 210 1.62 -17.48 -7.48
N VAL A 211 1.43 -16.34 -8.15
CA VAL A 211 2.49 -15.36 -8.44
C VAL A 211 3.16 -14.84 -7.17
N ALA A 212 2.38 -14.54 -6.13
CA ALA A 212 2.92 -14.07 -4.86
C ALA A 212 3.71 -15.19 -4.13
N ALA A 213 3.25 -16.44 -4.20
CA ALA A 213 3.95 -17.58 -3.62
C ALA A 213 5.27 -17.90 -4.36
N GLU A 214 5.28 -17.85 -5.69
CA GLU A 214 6.52 -17.98 -6.48
C GLU A 214 7.51 -16.86 -6.17
N SER A 215 7.01 -15.62 -6.09
CA SER A 215 7.82 -14.45 -5.76
C SER A 215 8.44 -14.56 -4.36
N LEU A 216 7.72 -15.17 -3.41
CA LEU A 216 8.21 -15.46 -2.06
C LEU A 216 9.41 -16.41 -2.07
N GLN A 217 9.42 -17.42 -2.94
CA GLN A 217 10.55 -18.33 -3.07
C GLN A 217 11.79 -17.67 -3.68
N SER A 218 11.60 -16.58 -4.43
CA SER A 218 12.72 -15.81 -4.99
C SER A 218 13.52 -15.02 -3.95
N LEU A 219 13.06 -14.90 -2.70
CA LEU A 219 13.75 -14.21 -1.61
C LEU A 219 14.90 -15.07 -1.09
N LYS A 220 16.14 -14.56 -1.10
CA LYS A 220 17.31 -15.32 -0.59
C LYS A 220 17.44 -15.32 0.93
N ASP A 221 16.98 -14.26 1.58
CA ASP A 221 17.04 -14.13 3.04
C ASP A 221 15.90 -14.94 3.69
N MET A 222 16.27 -16.00 4.41
CA MET A 222 15.32 -16.89 5.10
C MET A 222 14.49 -16.18 6.16
N THR A 223 15.03 -15.15 6.81
CA THR A 223 14.30 -14.41 7.84
C THR A 223 13.17 -13.57 7.23
N GLN A 224 13.47 -12.86 6.15
CA GLN A 224 12.49 -12.07 5.39
C GLN A 224 11.48 -12.96 4.68
N ARG A 225 11.91 -14.13 4.18
CA ARG A 225 11.02 -15.14 3.62
C ARG A 225 10.01 -15.63 4.66
N SER A 226 10.48 -15.98 5.86
CA SER A 226 9.62 -16.42 6.97
C SER A 226 8.60 -15.35 7.38
N GLU A 227 9.00 -14.08 7.41
CA GLU A 227 8.09 -12.96 7.67
C GLU A 227 7.00 -12.84 6.59
N CYS A 228 7.38 -12.96 5.31
CA CYS A 228 6.42 -12.96 4.22
C CYS A 228 5.49 -14.18 4.27
N GLN A 229 6.00 -15.37 4.60
CA GLN A 229 5.19 -16.60 4.75
C GLN A 229 4.17 -16.44 5.87
N LYS A 230 4.60 -15.90 7.02
CA LYS A 230 3.73 -15.63 8.16
C LYS A 230 2.62 -14.66 7.75
N ARG A 231 2.97 -13.54 7.09
CA ARG A 231 1.96 -12.58 6.66
C ARG A 231 1.00 -13.16 5.61
N PHE A 232 1.52 -13.97 4.68
CA PHE A 232 0.70 -14.69 3.69
C PHE A 232 -0.32 -15.59 4.40
N TRP A 233 0.13 -16.36 5.39
CA TRP A 233 -0.75 -17.21 6.19
C TRP A 233 -1.80 -16.41 6.98
N GLU A 234 -1.39 -15.30 7.61
CA GLU A 234 -2.30 -14.40 8.33
C GLU A 234 -3.38 -13.82 7.42
N LEU A 235 -3.04 -13.45 6.18
CA LEU A 235 -4.01 -12.98 5.20
C LEU A 235 -5.07 -14.07 4.91
N LEU A 236 -4.64 -15.32 4.69
CA LEU A 236 -5.55 -16.43 4.39
C LEU A 236 -6.43 -16.83 5.58
N SER A 237 -5.89 -16.76 6.80
CA SER A 237 -6.55 -17.25 8.02
C SER A 237 -7.22 -16.17 8.88
N GLY A 238 -6.82 -14.91 8.72
CA GLY A 238 -7.19 -13.78 9.58
C GLY A 238 -8.54 -13.13 9.29
N GLY A 239 -9.31 -13.67 8.34
CA GLY A 239 -10.64 -13.15 8.00
C GLY A 239 -10.64 -11.85 7.18
N GLU A 240 -9.50 -11.49 6.57
CA GLU A 240 -9.42 -10.37 5.62
C GLU A 240 -10.13 -10.66 4.28
N MET A 241 -10.38 -11.94 3.99
CA MET A 241 -11.09 -12.40 2.80
C MET A 241 -12.61 -12.50 3.04
N ASP A 242 -13.41 -12.07 2.08
CA ASP A 242 -14.84 -12.37 2.09
C ASP A 242 -15.13 -13.83 1.71
N LEU A 243 -16.38 -14.27 1.86
CA LEU A 243 -16.76 -15.67 1.71
C LEU A 243 -16.31 -16.29 0.37
N GLU A 244 -16.48 -15.55 -0.72
CA GLU A 244 -16.15 -16.02 -2.07
C GLU A 244 -14.64 -16.14 -2.26
N ARG A 245 -13.86 -15.13 -1.83
CA ARG A 245 -12.40 -15.18 -1.88
C ARG A 245 -11.82 -16.25 -0.97
N ALA A 246 -12.39 -16.41 0.24
CA ALA A 246 -11.96 -17.43 1.19
C ALA A 246 -12.12 -18.83 0.60
N ALA A 247 -13.20 -19.10 -0.15
CA ALA A 247 -13.39 -20.38 -0.83
C ALA A 247 -12.29 -20.64 -1.87
N VAL A 248 -11.92 -19.64 -2.68
CA VAL A 248 -10.80 -19.73 -3.63
C VAL A 248 -9.48 -19.97 -2.91
N CYS A 249 -9.20 -19.18 -1.86
CA CYS A 249 -7.99 -19.32 -1.05
C CYS A 249 -7.84 -20.73 -0.44
N VAL A 250 -8.92 -21.30 0.10
CA VAL A 250 -8.92 -22.64 0.68
C VAL A 250 -8.71 -23.70 -0.41
N ALA A 251 -9.41 -23.59 -1.54
CA ALA A 251 -9.25 -24.52 -2.66
C ALA A 251 -7.81 -24.49 -3.19
N TRP A 252 -7.26 -23.30 -3.39
CA TRP A 252 -5.87 -23.11 -3.83
C TRP A 252 -4.86 -23.69 -2.84
N TRP A 253 -5.04 -23.41 -1.54
CA TRP A 253 -4.15 -23.88 -0.49
C TRP A 253 -4.17 -25.40 -0.32
N THR A 254 -5.31 -26.05 -0.51
CA THR A 254 -5.48 -27.49 -0.23
C THR A 254 -5.37 -28.39 -1.46
N ASN A 255 -5.90 -27.95 -2.61
CA ASN A 255 -6.07 -28.80 -3.79
C ASN A 255 -5.17 -28.38 -4.96
N CYS A 256 -4.73 -27.12 -5.03
CA CYS A 256 -3.92 -26.60 -6.14
C CYS A 256 -2.41 -26.52 -5.80
N GLY A 257 -1.96 -27.13 -4.70
CA GLY A 257 -0.54 -27.14 -4.31
C GLY A 257 -0.03 -25.83 -3.71
N GLY A 258 -0.92 -24.88 -3.37
CA GLY A 258 -0.53 -23.57 -2.85
C GLY A 258 0.19 -23.65 -1.50
N ARG A 259 -0.17 -24.62 -0.65
CA ARG A 259 0.51 -24.86 0.63
C ARG A 259 1.97 -25.23 0.41
N GLU A 260 2.23 -26.18 -0.47
CA GLU A 260 3.56 -26.67 -0.78
C GLU A 260 4.41 -25.55 -1.38
N LEU A 261 3.82 -24.78 -2.29
CA LEU A 261 4.46 -23.65 -2.95
C LEU A 261 4.87 -22.55 -1.95
N VAL A 262 4.03 -22.23 -0.96
CA VAL A 262 4.36 -21.22 0.06
C VAL A 262 5.37 -21.73 1.08
N LEU A 263 5.24 -22.96 1.55
CA LEU A 263 6.08 -23.50 2.64
C LEU A 263 7.45 -23.97 2.17
N TYR A 264 7.50 -24.65 1.02
CA TYR A 264 8.67 -25.39 0.56
C TYR A 264 9.17 -24.96 -0.81
N GLY A 265 8.33 -24.28 -1.60
CA GLY A 265 8.65 -23.92 -2.98
C GLY A 265 8.78 -25.15 -3.87
N ASP A 266 9.42 -24.96 -5.03
CA ASP A 266 9.55 -25.98 -6.06
C ASP A 266 10.57 -27.10 -5.70
N GLU A 267 11.31 -26.95 -4.59
CA GLU A 267 12.35 -27.91 -4.15
C GLU A 267 11.79 -29.29 -3.73
N LEU A 268 10.47 -29.44 -3.57
CA LEU A 268 9.83 -30.73 -3.25
C LEU A 268 9.11 -31.40 -4.43
N LEU A 269 9.05 -30.76 -5.60
CA LEU A 269 8.51 -31.39 -6.81
C LEU A 269 9.55 -32.24 -7.55
N ASP A 270 10.71 -32.49 -6.94
CA ASP A 270 11.60 -33.57 -7.34
C ASP A 270 11.05 -34.92 -6.83
N PRO A 271 10.51 -35.80 -7.69
CA PRO A 271 9.90 -37.07 -7.28
C PRO A 271 10.88 -38.05 -6.61
N HIS A 272 12.17 -37.71 -6.53
CA HIS A 272 13.21 -38.52 -5.90
C HIS A 272 13.34 -38.33 -4.38
N SER A 273 12.79 -37.25 -3.78
CA SER A 273 12.90 -37.03 -2.33
C SER A 273 11.80 -37.72 -1.50
N GLN A 274 10.75 -38.28 -2.12
CA GLN A 274 9.64 -38.94 -1.42
C GLN A 274 9.80 -40.45 -1.21
N MET A 275 10.92 -41.08 -1.59
CA MET A 275 11.12 -42.53 -1.41
C MET A 275 12.30 -42.90 -0.50
N SER A 276 12.33 -42.36 0.73
CA SER A 276 13.17 -42.92 1.80
C SER A 276 12.30 -43.31 2.99
N GLY A 277 11.56 -44.39 2.79
CA GLY A 277 10.62 -44.93 3.78
C GLY A 277 10.36 -46.42 3.57
N ALA A 278 11.38 -47.19 3.16
CA ALA A 278 11.31 -48.64 3.16
C ALA A 278 12.21 -49.17 4.28
N LEU A 279 11.61 -49.49 5.43
CA LEU A 279 12.24 -50.25 6.50
C LEU A 279 12.70 -51.60 5.92
N GLN A 280 14.01 -51.83 5.90
CA GLN A 280 14.56 -53.17 5.75
C GLN A 280 14.21 -53.97 7.01
N ILE A 281 13.15 -54.77 6.90
CA ILE A 281 12.91 -55.86 7.85
C ILE A 281 13.94 -56.93 7.50
N GLU A 282 15.07 -56.94 8.21
CA GLU A 282 16.00 -58.07 8.19
C GLU A 282 15.27 -59.32 8.68
N SER A 283 14.97 -60.21 7.73
CA SER A 283 14.53 -61.57 7.96
C SER A 283 15.66 -62.50 7.57
N LYS A 284 16.25 -63.18 8.56
CA LYS A 284 16.67 -64.61 8.59
C LYS A 284 17.68 -64.82 9.73
N MET A 285 17.35 -65.65 10.72
CA MET A 285 17.56 -67.13 10.76
C MET A 285 19.01 -67.48 11.04
#